data_AF-A0A9D2HMV6-F1
#
_entry.id   AF-A0A9D2HMV6-F1
#
_cell.length_a   1.000
_cell.length_b   1.000
_cell.length_c   1.000
_cell.angle_alpha   90.00
_cell.angle_beta   90.00
_cell.angle_gamma   90.00
#
_symmetry.space_group_name_H-M   'P 1'
#
loop_
_entity.id
_entity.type
_entity.pdbx_description
1 polymer ?
#
loop_
_entity_poly.entity_id
_entity_poly.type
_entity_poly.pdbx_seq_one_letter_code
_entity_poly.pdbx_strand_id
1 'polypeptide(L)'
;MFNAYIWKNYLRAGGSDIVSTFENNLVSSVSDEYIKMVSRLRKIYCPDRRVIKQSCQQLRDLARDIKDDFYLIENGIYTITSAIEHIFENMLTANNGSDHDAFLEFSESIDYFTSFLAMELPEFFIPWYFKYNFNFFMMIAREFGIELPHIPAKKDYRGRFFYYGELCKSLSIFREKHALSPYELCAFLYDFAPNCIGGKASYIITSLPEPKHAFLIGGSQDDIFLTNDTDQVVCWQGNPDSLAGDMAIMYLRSPVSAIDSLWQIVSIGFNDPFFYYYRCVYIKKVKAIKRMSLKQLRQDEIFGRLSIVRKNMQGVNGVEIPPSAYNYLLELSFCDLPRLQFFGGKEHADCRSEREVEDKLIKPFLEKLGYAKEEYQQ
;
A
#
# COMPACT_ATOMS: atom_id res chain seq x y z
N MET A 1 23.08 2.96 -4.69
CA MET A 1 23.71 2.14 -5.77
C MET A 1 24.30 0.86 -5.18
N PHE A 2 24.12 -0.30 -5.81
CA PHE A 2 24.66 -1.58 -5.31
C PHE A 2 26.20 -1.58 -5.27
N ASN A 3 26.78 -1.95 -4.13
CA ASN A 3 28.22 -2.03 -3.94
C ASN A 3 28.64 -3.45 -3.57
N ALA A 4 29.38 -4.11 -4.47
CA ALA A 4 29.79 -5.50 -4.31
C ALA A 4 30.70 -5.74 -3.10
N TYR A 5 31.50 -4.75 -2.69
CA TYR A 5 32.33 -4.86 -1.48
C TYR A 5 31.47 -4.85 -0.21
N ILE A 6 30.49 -3.93 -0.14
CA ILE A 6 29.55 -3.86 0.98
C ILE A 6 28.71 -5.14 1.05
N TRP A 7 28.22 -5.64 -0.10
CA TRP A 7 27.51 -6.91 -0.18
C TRP A 7 28.33 -8.09 0.36
N LYS A 8 29.59 -8.22 -0.06
CA LYS A 8 30.49 -9.27 0.45
C LYS A 8 30.72 -9.16 1.96
N ASN A 9 30.81 -7.96 2.50
CA ASN A 9 30.92 -7.76 3.94
C ASN A 9 29.63 -8.16 4.66
N TYR A 10 28.46 -7.83 4.11
CA TYR A 10 27.17 -8.29 4.63
C TYR A 10 27.10 -9.82 4.71
N LEU A 11 27.48 -10.52 3.64
CA LEU A 11 27.51 -11.99 3.63
C LEU A 11 28.40 -12.55 4.75
N ARG A 12 29.61 -12.01 4.91
CA ARG A 12 30.56 -12.41 5.97
C ARG A 12 30.10 -12.07 7.38
N ALA A 13 29.19 -11.11 7.53
CA ALA A 13 28.65 -10.66 8.81
C ALA A 13 27.36 -11.40 9.22
N GLY A 14 27.10 -12.59 8.65
CA GLY A 14 25.91 -13.40 8.94
C GLY A 14 24.83 -13.35 7.85
N GLY A 15 24.99 -12.50 6.83
CA GLY A 15 24.07 -12.47 5.68
C GLY A 15 24.01 -13.79 4.92
N SER A 16 25.11 -14.57 4.91
CA SER A 16 25.13 -15.92 4.35
C SER A 16 24.12 -16.87 5.02
N ASP A 17 23.86 -16.73 6.32
CA ASP A 17 22.87 -17.58 7.01
C ASP A 17 21.44 -17.28 6.52
N ILE A 18 21.15 -16.02 6.21
CA ILE A 18 19.87 -15.61 5.60
C ILE A 18 19.74 -16.21 4.21
N VAL A 19 20.79 -16.14 3.39
CA VAL A 19 20.82 -16.75 2.05
C VAL A 19 20.58 -18.26 2.13
N SER A 20 21.31 -18.97 3.00
CA SER A 20 21.14 -20.41 3.19
C SER A 20 19.74 -20.77 3.71
N THR A 21 19.13 -19.92 4.55
CA THR A 21 17.76 -20.16 5.01
C THR A 21 16.76 -20.03 3.86
N PHE A 22 16.92 -19.05 2.96
CA PHE A 22 16.11 -18.97 1.74
C PHE A 22 16.32 -20.20 0.85
N GLU A 23 17.57 -20.57 0.57
CA GLU A 23 17.92 -21.72 -0.28
C GLU A 23 17.30 -23.02 0.25
N ASN A 24 17.54 -23.35 1.53
CA ASN A 24 17.05 -24.59 2.13
C ASN A 24 15.52 -24.69 2.12
N ASN A 25 14.81 -23.55 2.16
CA ASN A 25 13.36 -23.55 2.25
C ASN A 25 12.65 -23.31 0.93
N LEU A 26 13.31 -22.66 -0.02
CA LEU A 26 12.76 -22.47 -1.35
C LEU A 26 13.11 -23.63 -2.30
N VAL A 27 13.95 -24.59 -1.91
CA VAL A 27 14.21 -25.77 -2.76
C VAL A 27 13.15 -26.87 -2.61
N SER A 28 12.72 -27.16 -1.37
CA SER A 28 11.87 -28.36 -1.15
C SER A 28 11.00 -28.36 0.09
N SER A 29 11.07 -27.36 0.97
CA SER A 29 10.26 -27.39 2.20
C SER A 29 10.08 -26.02 2.83
N VAL A 30 8.91 -25.72 3.37
CA VAL A 30 8.71 -24.50 4.15
C VAL A 30 8.73 -24.83 5.64
N SER A 31 9.84 -24.52 6.32
CA SER A 31 10.00 -24.76 7.76
C SER A 31 9.41 -23.65 8.63
N ASP A 32 9.11 -23.98 9.90
CA ASP A 32 8.73 -22.97 10.89
C ASP A 32 9.83 -21.92 11.13
N GLU A 33 11.11 -22.29 10.96
CA GLU A 33 12.23 -21.36 11.07
C GLU A 33 12.20 -20.32 9.95
N TYR A 34 11.94 -20.75 8.72
CA TYR A 34 11.76 -19.84 7.58
C TYR A 34 10.59 -18.88 7.80
N ILE A 35 9.43 -19.39 8.26
CA ILE A 35 8.26 -18.55 8.53
C ILE A 35 8.58 -17.50 9.61
N LYS A 36 9.30 -17.89 10.67
CA LYS A 36 9.77 -16.97 11.71
C LYS A 36 10.79 -15.97 11.16
N MET A 37 11.70 -16.39 10.28
CA MET A 37 12.66 -15.52 9.61
C MET A 37 11.95 -14.48 8.74
N VAL A 38 11.07 -14.89 7.82
CA VAL A 38 10.29 -13.97 6.98
C VAL A 38 9.49 -12.99 7.83
N SER A 39 8.86 -13.47 8.91
CA SER A 39 8.18 -12.59 9.87
C SER A 39 9.11 -11.54 10.49
N ARG A 40 10.34 -11.93 10.87
CA ARG A 40 11.35 -11.02 11.43
C ARG A 40 11.81 -10.00 10.39
N LEU A 41 12.11 -10.43 9.18
CA LEU A 41 12.54 -9.57 8.07
C LEU A 41 11.44 -8.58 7.70
N ARG A 42 10.20 -9.04 7.54
CA ARG A 42 9.05 -8.17 7.23
C ARG A 42 8.78 -7.12 8.30
N LYS A 43 9.09 -7.39 9.58
CA LYS A 43 8.98 -6.37 10.66
C LYS A 43 9.93 -5.19 10.51
N ILE A 44 11.01 -5.32 9.74
CA ILE A 44 11.97 -4.24 9.48
C ILE A 44 11.28 -3.10 8.73
N TYR A 45 10.43 -3.45 7.75
CA TYR A 45 9.80 -2.48 6.86
C TYR A 45 8.27 -2.41 6.95
N CYS A 46 7.57 -3.42 7.46
CA CYS A 46 6.11 -3.41 7.59
C CYS A 46 5.68 -3.03 9.01
N PRO A 47 4.97 -1.91 9.22
CA PRO A 47 4.47 -1.52 10.53
C PRO A 47 3.17 -2.26 10.91
N ASP A 48 2.41 -2.74 9.92
CA ASP A 48 1.12 -3.38 10.17
C ASP A 48 1.29 -4.86 10.58
N ARG A 49 1.08 -5.12 11.86
CA ARG A 49 1.18 -6.48 12.44
C ARG A 49 0.19 -7.48 11.83
N ARG A 50 -0.93 -7.01 11.28
CA ARG A 50 -1.96 -7.89 10.68
C ARG A 50 -1.45 -8.49 9.37
N VAL A 51 -0.81 -7.66 8.56
CA VAL A 51 -0.16 -8.09 7.31
C VAL A 51 0.88 -9.17 7.62
N ILE A 52 1.75 -8.95 8.61
CA ILE A 52 2.76 -9.94 9.01
C ILE A 52 2.13 -11.27 9.48
N LYS A 53 1.03 -11.21 10.25
CA LYS A 53 0.31 -12.42 10.69
C LYS A 53 -0.31 -13.17 9.51
N GLN A 54 -0.91 -12.45 8.57
CA GLN A 54 -1.49 -13.03 7.36
C GLN A 54 -0.42 -13.72 6.51
N SER A 55 0.75 -13.11 6.34
CA SER A 55 1.92 -13.73 5.69
C SER A 55 2.32 -15.03 6.34
N CYS A 56 2.43 -15.03 7.67
CA CYS A 56 2.79 -16.25 8.41
C CYS A 56 1.75 -17.35 8.20
N GLN A 57 0.47 -17.01 8.08
CA GLN A 57 -0.57 -17.99 7.81
C GLN A 57 -0.45 -18.56 6.40
N GLN A 58 -0.29 -17.71 5.39
CA GLN A 58 -0.12 -18.14 3.99
C GLN A 58 1.09 -19.06 3.80
N LEU A 59 2.21 -18.77 4.46
CA LEU A 59 3.37 -19.66 4.40
C LEU A 59 3.16 -20.99 5.15
N ARG A 60 2.32 -21.03 6.20
CA ARG A 60 1.92 -22.30 6.83
C ARG A 60 0.99 -23.10 5.94
N ASP A 61 0.11 -22.43 5.21
CA ASP A 61 -0.77 -23.07 4.24
C ASP A 61 0.07 -23.72 3.14
N LEU A 62 1.05 -22.97 2.60
CA LEU A 62 2.05 -23.50 1.66
C LEU A 62 2.83 -24.70 2.23
N ALA A 63 3.31 -24.59 3.48
CA ALA A 63 4.02 -25.68 4.15
C ALA A 63 3.19 -26.96 4.33
N ARG A 64 1.85 -26.84 4.35
CA ARG A 64 0.94 -27.99 4.38
C ARG A 64 0.79 -28.58 2.99
N ASP A 65 0.50 -27.75 1.99
CA ASP A 65 0.25 -28.23 0.62
C ASP A 65 1.48 -28.91 0.01
N ILE A 66 2.70 -28.41 0.30
CA ILE A 66 3.95 -29.08 -0.10
C ILE A 66 4.08 -30.48 0.52
N LYS A 67 3.63 -30.68 1.76
CA LYS A 67 3.68 -32.01 2.41
C LYS A 67 2.67 -32.98 1.80
N ASP A 68 1.62 -32.45 1.17
CA ASP A 68 0.59 -33.22 0.49
C ASP A 68 0.94 -33.42 -1.01
N ASP A 69 2.21 -33.18 -1.40
CA ASP A 69 2.73 -33.29 -2.77
C ASP A 69 1.92 -32.48 -3.80
N PHE A 70 1.40 -31.31 -3.39
CA PHE A 70 0.77 -30.38 -4.32
C PHE A 70 1.82 -29.67 -5.17
N TYR A 71 1.46 -29.37 -6.43
CA TYR A 71 2.27 -28.59 -7.36
C TYR A 71 1.39 -27.51 -7.99
N LEU A 72 1.93 -26.29 -8.12
CA LEU A 72 1.21 -25.17 -8.69
C LEU A 72 1.29 -25.17 -10.22
N ILE A 73 2.41 -25.65 -10.78
CA ILE A 73 2.58 -25.86 -12.22
C ILE A 73 2.89 -27.32 -12.53
N GLU A 74 2.48 -27.76 -13.72
CA GLU A 74 2.82 -29.10 -14.23
C GLU A 74 4.30 -29.16 -14.64
N ASN A 75 4.85 -30.38 -14.79
CA ASN A 75 6.20 -30.56 -15.30
C ASN A 75 6.31 -30.07 -16.76
N GLY A 76 7.19 -29.11 -17.02
CA GLY A 76 7.35 -28.53 -18.35
C GLY A 76 8.49 -27.53 -18.47
N ILE A 77 8.70 -27.01 -19.68
CA ILE A 77 9.66 -25.92 -19.94
C ILE A 77 8.90 -24.61 -19.87
N TYR A 78 9.25 -23.78 -18.89
CA TYR A 78 8.60 -22.50 -18.66
C TYR A 78 9.53 -21.31 -18.88
N THR A 79 8.91 -20.19 -19.23
CA THR A 79 9.46 -18.84 -19.08
C THR A 79 8.62 -18.12 -18.02
N ILE A 80 9.07 -16.96 -17.54
CA ILE A 80 8.25 -16.11 -16.65
C ILE A 80 6.86 -15.88 -17.24
N THR A 81 6.79 -15.53 -18.53
CA THR A 81 5.53 -15.24 -19.21
C THR A 81 4.61 -16.47 -19.24
N SER A 82 5.11 -17.61 -19.74
CA SER A 82 4.27 -18.80 -19.91
C SER A 82 3.82 -19.42 -18.57
N ALA A 83 4.63 -19.31 -17.51
CA ALA A 83 4.22 -19.77 -16.18
C ALA A 83 3.13 -18.89 -15.57
N ILE A 84 3.26 -17.56 -15.67
CA ILE A 84 2.21 -16.64 -15.17
C ILE A 84 0.92 -16.77 -15.99
N GLU A 85 1.03 -16.94 -17.31
CA GLU A 85 -0.14 -17.24 -18.16
C GLU A 85 -0.84 -18.52 -17.72
N HIS A 86 -0.10 -19.60 -17.50
CA HIS A 86 -0.66 -20.87 -17.04
C HIS A 86 -1.44 -20.73 -15.72
N ILE A 87 -0.84 -20.07 -14.73
CA ILE A 87 -1.50 -19.84 -13.42
C ILE A 87 -2.72 -18.94 -13.59
N PHE A 88 -2.61 -17.89 -14.39
CA PHE A 88 -3.73 -16.99 -14.66
C PHE A 88 -4.90 -17.74 -15.29
N GLU A 89 -4.68 -18.56 -16.31
CA GLU A 89 -5.74 -19.33 -16.97
C GLU A 89 -6.38 -20.38 -16.04
N ASN A 90 -5.59 -21.00 -15.16
CA ASN A 90 -6.12 -21.90 -14.13
C ASN A 90 -7.05 -21.16 -13.16
N MET A 91 -6.63 -20.01 -12.65
CA MET A 91 -7.45 -19.17 -11.76
C MET A 91 -8.66 -18.59 -12.48
N LEU A 92 -8.50 -18.20 -13.74
CA LEU A 92 -9.58 -17.70 -14.57
C LEU A 92 -10.66 -18.77 -14.75
N THR A 93 -10.25 -20.01 -15.00
CA THR A 93 -11.15 -21.17 -15.13
C THR A 93 -11.87 -21.46 -13.80
N ALA A 94 -11.15 -21.46 -12.67
CA ALA A 94 -11.74 -21.67 -11.35
C ALA A 94 -12.74 -20.56 -10.96
N ASN A 95 -12.55 -19.35 -11.49
CA ASN A 95 -13.38 -18.18 -11.22
C ASN A 95 -14.32 -17.81 -12.38
N ASN A 96 -14.79 -18.79 -13.15
CA ASN A 96 -15.82 -18.61 -14.20
C ASN A 96 -15.47 -17.53 -15.25
N GLY A 97 -14.19 -17.35 -15.60
CA GLY A 97 -13.78 -16.37 -16.60
C GLY A 97 -13.61 -14.93 -16.08
N SER A 98 -13.64 -14.70 -14.77
CA SER A 98 -13.58 -13.35 -14.18
C SER A 98 -12.15 -12.92 -13.86
N ASP A 99 -11.60 -11.97 -14.65
CA ASP A 99 -10.31 -11.34 -14.38
C ASP A 99 -10.25 -10.71 -12.97
N HIS A 100 -11.37 -10.15 -12.51
CA HIS A 100 -11.49 -9.55 -11.18
C HIS A 100 -11.27 -10.59 -10.08
N ASP A 101 -11.97 -11.72 -10.16
CA ASP A 101 -11.97 -12.74 -9.12
C ASP A 101 -10.67 -13.55 -9.14
N ALA A 102 -10.13 -13.85 -10.33
CA ALA A 102 -8.81 -14.45 -10.48
C ALA A 102 -7.70 -13.55 -9.86
N PHE A 103 -7.74 -12.24 -10.13
CA PHE A 103 -6.84 -11.30 -9.47
C PHE A 103 -7.08 -11.23 -7.96
N LEU A 104 -8.33 -11.23 -7.50
CA LEU A 104 -8.65 -11.16 -6.09
C LEU A 104 -8.05 -12.35 -5.34
N GLU A 105 -8.28 -13.57 -5.82
CA GLU A 105 -7.73 -14.81 -5.27
C GLU A 105 -6.20 -14.76 -5.19
N PHE A 106 -5.53 -14.45 -6.31
CA PHE A 106 -4.07 -14.32 -6.34
C PHE A 106 -3.56 -13.27 -5.37
N SER A 107 -4.19 -12.10 -5.37
CA SER A 107 -3.78 -10.97 -4.55
C SER A 107 -3.98 -11.25 -3.06
N GLU A 108 -5.06 -11.92 -2.67
CA GLU A 108 -5.37 -12.27 -1.28
C GLU A 108 -4.36 -13.24 -0.71
N SER A 109 -3.88 -14.19 -1.52
CA SER A 109 -2.90 -15.22 -1.16
C SER A 109 -1.53 -15.03 -1.84
N ILE A 110 -1.12 -13.79 -2.08
CA ILE A 110 0.09 -13.51 -2.86
C ILE A 110 1.37 -14.08 -2.25
N ASP A 111 1.52 -14.06 -0.91
CA ASP A 111 2.72 -14.60 -0.26
C ASP A 111 2.77 -16.12 -0.46
N TYR A 112 1.62 -16.80 -0.51
CA TYR A 112 1.53 -18.23 -0.83
C TYR A 112 1.94 -18.48 -2.28
N PHE A 113 1.25 -17.90 -3.26
CA PHE A 113 1.45 -18.22 -4.68
C PHE A 113 2.85 -17.86 -5.17
N THR A 114 3.36 -16.69 -4.77
CA THR A 114 4.67 -16.23 -5.21
C THR A 114 5.81 -16.97 -4.53
N SER A 115 5.63 -17.42 -3.28
CA SER A 115 6.62 -18.32 -2.65
C SER A 115 6.61 -19.68 -3.33
N PHE A 116 5.44 -20.25 -3.63
CA PHE A 116 5.33 -21.52 -4.34
C PHE A 116 5.99 -21.47 -5.72
N LEU A 117 5.72 -20.43 -6.49
CA LEU A 117 6.39 -20.19 -7.77
C LEU A 117 7.91 -20.09 -7.66
N ALA A 118 8.40 -19.40 -6.63
CA ALA A 118 9.83 -19.31 -6.37
C ALA A 118 10.44 -20.65 -5.92
N MET A 119 9.62 -21.59 -5.45
CA MET A 119 10.06 -22.94 -5.14
C MET A 119 10.18 -23.82 -6.38
N GLU A 120 9.17 -23.79 -7.25
CA GLU A 120 9.14 -24.63 -8.44
C GLU A 120 10.06 -24.10 -9.54
N LEU A 121 10.22 -22.77 -9.62
CA LEU A 121 10.97 -22.07 -10.67
C LEU A 121 11.84 -20.93 -10.07
N PRO A 122 12.84 -21.26 -9.22
CA PRO A 122 13.63 -20.27 -8.47
C PRO A 122 14.46 -19.33 -9.35
N GLU A 123 14.84 -19.73 -10.56
CA GLU A 123 15.57 -18.86 -11.48
C GLU A 123 14.70 -17.76 -12.10
N PHE A 124 13.37 -17.89 -12.01
CA PHE A 124 12.40 -17.01 -12.65
C PHE A 124 11.56 -16.18 -11.68
N PHE A 125 11.28 -16.71 -10.49
CA PHE A 125 10.33 -16.10 -9.56
C PHE A 125 10.93 -15.82 -8.20
N ILE A 126 10.39 -14.79 -7.56
CA ILE A 126 10.83 -14.32 -6.24
C ILE A 126 9.59 -14.23 -5.34
N PRO A 127 9.62 -14.76 -4.11
CA PRO A 127 8.51 -14.61 -3.18
C PRO A 127 8.18 -13.13 -2.99
N TRP A 128 6.91 -12.73 -3.02
CA TRP A 128 6.52 -11.31 -3.00
C TRP A 128 5.96 -10.87 -1.64
N TYR A 129 6.84 -10.44 -0.74
CA TYR A 129 6.45 -10.00 0.62
C TYR A 129 6.26 -8.48 0.77
N PHE A 130 6.04 -7.76 -0.33
CA PHE A 130 5.86 -6.31 -0.34
C PHE A 130 4.41 -5.85 -0.53
N LYS A 131 3.42 -6.75 -0.52
CA LYS A 131 2.00 -6.34 -0.47
C LYS A 131 1.76 -5.48 0.79
N TYR A 132 1.10 -4.35 0.62
CA TYR A 132 0.94 -3.21 1.54
C TYR A 132 2.19 -2.35 1.76
N ASN A 133 3.32 -2.68 1.15
CA ASN A 133 4.61 -2.01 1.32
C ASN A 133 5.24 -1.65 -0.04
N PHE A 134 4.44 -1.52 -1.10
CA PHE A 134 4.93 -1.21 -2.45
C PHE A 134 5.71 0.10 -2.51
N ASN A 135 5.31 1.12 -1.73
CA ASN A 135 6.09 2.36 -1.59
C ASN A 135 7.52 2.12 -1.10
N PHE A 136 7.69 1.22 -0.12
CA PHE A 136 9.00 0.86 0.40
C PHE A 136 9.83 0.11 -0.65
N PHE A 137 9.21 -0.80 -1.39
CA PHE A 137 9.86 -1.46 -2.51
C PHE A 137 10.30 -0.46 -3.61
N MET A 138 9.47 0.54 -3.94
CA MET A 138 9.87 1.61 -4.86
C MET A 138 11.08 2.40 -4.35
N MET A 139 11.21 2.59 -3.03
CA MET A 139 12.40 3.21 -2.43
C MET A 139 13.64 2.32 -2.58
N ILE A 140 13.52 1.01 -2.37
CA ILE A 140 14.60 0.04 -2.65
C ILE A 140 15.01 0.16 -4.12
N ALA A 141 14.03 0.10 -5.03
CA ALA A 141 14.31 0.15 -6.46
C ALA A 141 15.03 1.44 -6.85
N ARG A 142 14.59 2.60 -6.34
CA ARG A 142 15.24 3.88 -6.55
C ARG A 142 16.68 3.91 -6.00
N GLU A 143 16.89 3.45 -4.78
CA GLU A 143 18.21 3.47 -4.13
C GLU A 143 19.22 2.58 -4.88
N PHE A 144 18.78 1.42 -5.33
CA PHE A 144 19.66 0.43 -5.95
C PHE A 144 19.67 0.47 -7.48
N GLY A 145 18.87 1.34 -8.10
CA GLY A 145 18.80 1.51 -9.54
C GLY A 145 18.14 0.32 -10.25
N ILE A 146 17.09 -0.23 -9.65
CA ILE A 146 16.23 -1.26 -10.27
C ILE A 146 15.16 -0.54 -11.07
N GLU A 147 15.11 -0.79 -12.38
CA GLU A 147 14.07 -0.25 -13.25
C GLU A 147 12.76 -0.99 -13.03
N LEU A 148 11.70 -0.24 -12.69
CA LEU A 148 10.38 -0.81 -12.42
C LEU A 148 9.45 -0.65 -13.62
N PRO A 149 8.63 -1.66 -13.93
CA PRO A 149 7.57 -1.55 -14.92
C PRO A 149 6.49 -0.57 -14.44
N HIS A 150 5.78 0.05 -15.40
CA HIS A 150 4.69 0.97 -15.09
C HIS A 150 3.55 0.26 -14.35
N ILE A 151 3.08 0.84 -13.24
CA ILE A 151 2.02 0.25 -12.41
C ILE A 151 0.70 0.23 -13.22
N PRO A 152 0.04 -0.93 -13.39
CA PRO A 152 -1.22 -1.02 -14.12
C PRO A 152 -2.34 -0.24 -13.42
N ALA A 153 -3.34 0.19 -14.19
CA ALA A 153 -4.46 0.95 -13.66
C ALA A 153 -5.30 0.12 -12.66
N LYS A 154 -5.96 0.78 -11.70
CA LYS A 154 -6.78 0.13 -10.67
C LYS A 154 -7.77 -0.91 -11.22
N LYS A 155 -8.43 -0.60 -12.34
CA LYS A 155 -9.48 -1.44 -12.96
C LYS A 155 -8.92 -2.51 -13.89
N ASP A 156 -7.62 -2.48 -14.19
CA ASP A 156 -6.96 -3.44 -15.06
C ASP A 156 -6.52 -4.66 -14.24
N TYR A 157 -7.48 -5.49 -13.84
CA TYR A 157 -7.21 -6.65 -12.97
C TYR A 157 -6.26 -7.66 -13.62
N ARG A 158 -6.43 -7.89 -14.94
CA ARG A 158 -5.52 -8.71 -15.73
C ARG A 158 -4.10 -8.13 -15.68
N GLY A 159 -3.91 -6.87 -16.06
CA GLY A 159 -2.59 -6.24 -16.03
C GLY A 159 -1.96 -6.26 -14.63
N ARG A 160 -2.76 -6.05 -13.58
CA ARG A 160 -2.30 -6.14 -12.18
C ARG A 160 -1.85 -7.54 -11.78
N PHE A 161 -2.49 -8.59 -12.29
CA PHE A 161 -2.03 -9.97 -12.10
C PHE A 161 -0.67 -10.19 -12.76
N PHE A 162 -0.57 -9.88 -14.06
CA PHE A 162 0.65 -10.06 -14.85
C PHE A 162 1.80 -9.16 -14.39
N TYR A 163 1.51 -8.08 -13.66
CA TYR A 163 2.53 -7.18 -13.10
C TYR A 163 3.55 -7.91 -12.22
N TYR A 164 3.16 -8.98 -11.52
CA TYR A 164 4.10 -9.79 -10.76
C TYR A 164 5.19 -10.42 -11.64
N GLY A 165 4.83 -10.93 -12.82
CA GLY A 165 5.78 -11.44 -13.80
C GLY A 165 6.73 -10.35 -14.31
N GLU A 166 6.22 -9.15 -14.58
CA GLU A 166 7.06 -8.01 -15.00
C GLU A 166 8.04 -7.56 -13.90
N LEU A 167 7.61 -7.58 -12.63
CA LEU A 167 8.51 -7.34 -11.50
C LEU A 167 9.61 -8.41 -11.41
N CYS A 168 9.28 -9.68 -11.61
CA CYS A 168 10.26 -10.77 -11.62
C CYS A 168 11.27 -10.62 -12.77
N LYS A 169 10.86 -10.13 -13.94
CA LYS A 169 11.77 -9.79 -15.05
C LYS A 169 12.75 -8.69 -14.64
N SER A 170 12.25 -7.57 -14.11
CA SER A 170 13.10 -6.45 -13.63
C SER A 170 14.10 -6.90 -12.56
N LEU A 171 13.66 -7.73 -11.61
CA LEU A 171 14.51 -8.23 -10.54
C LEU A 171 15.52 -9.26 -11.03
N SER A 172 15.16 -10.08 -12.03
CA SER A 172 16.10 -11.01 -12.69
C SER A 172 17.22 -10.25 -13.42
N ILE A 173 16.91 -9.16 -14.12
CA ILE A 173 17.93 -8.30 -14.75
C ILE A 173 18.91 -7.76 -13.69
N PHE A 174 18.40 -7.28 -12.55
CA PHE A 174 19.26 -6.82 -11.45
C PHE A 174 20.13 -7.95 -10.89
N ARG A 175 19.55 -9.12 -10.66
CA ARG A 175 20.24 -10.33 -10.17
C ARG A 175 21.39 -10.72 -11.09
N GLU A 176 21.12 -10.86 -12.38
CA GLU A 176 22.10 -11.24 -13.40
C GLU A 176 23.23 -10.21 -13.52
N LYS A 177 22.88 -8.92 -13.58
CA LYS A 177 23.84 -7.81 -13.63
C LYS A 177 24.84 -7.84 -12.47
N HIS A 178 24.39 -8.29 -11.29
CA HIS A 178 25.21 -8.35 -10.09
C HIS A 178 25.68 -9.76 -9.71
N ALA A 179 25.45 -10.74 -10.58
CA ALA A 179 25.82 -12.15 -10.39
C ALA A 179 25.33 -12.73 -9.05
N LEU A 180 24.11 -12.36 -8.63
CA LEU A 180 23.49 -12.88 -7.42
C LEU A 180 22.79 -14.21 -7.72
N SER A 181 22.84 -15.17 -6.80
CA SER A 181 21.90 -16.30 -6.84
C SER A 181 20.45 -15.84 -6.61
N PRO A 182 19.43 -16.65 -6.93
CA PRO A 182 18.04 -16.33 -6.56
C PRO A 182 17.86 -16.07 -5.06
N TYR A 183 18.58 -16.82 -4.23
CA TYR A 183 18.50 -16.73 -2.76
C TYR A 183 19.28 -15.52 -2.22
N GLU A 184 20.38 -15.13 -2.87
CA GLU A 184 21.06 -13.87 -2.61
C GLU A 184 20.17 -12.67 -2.95
N LEU A 185 19.41 -12.74 -4.05
CA LEU A 185 18.42 -11.70 -4.37
C LEU A 185 17.34 -11.60 -3.28
N CYS A 186 16.85 -12.74 -2.75
CA CYS A 186 15.89 -12.74 -1.64
C CYS A 186 16.47 -12.09 -0.38
N ALA A 187 17.69 -12.47 0.01
CA ALA A 187 18.39 -11.86 1.15
C ALA A 187 18.66 -10.36 0.91
N PHE A 188 18.96 -9.97 -0.33
CA PHE A 188 19.11 -8.58 -0.73
C PHE A 188 17.80 -7.79 -0.51
N LEU A 189 16.68 -8.30 -1.02
CA LEU A 189 15.39 -7.60 -0.96
C LEU A 189 14.81 -7.52 0.46
N TYR A 190 14.96 -8.57 1.26
CA TYR A 190 14.24 -8.71 2.53
C TYR A 190 15.07 -8.42 3.77
N ASP A 191 16.40 -8.44 3.68
CA ASP A 191 17.28 -8.12 4.81
C ASP A 191 18.21 -6.94 4.49
N PHE A 192 19.10 -7.08 3.50
CA PHE A 192 20.13 -6.07 3.24
C PHE A 192 19.55 -4.70 2.84
N ALA A 193 18.78 -4.63 1.76
CA ALA A 193 18.26 -3.37 1.24
C ALA A 193 17.36 -2.66 2.26
N PRO A 194 16.44 -3.34 2.98
CA PRO A 194 15.65 -2.70 4.02
C PRO A 194 16.49 -2.05 5.12
N ASN A 195 17.58 -2.70 5.55
CA ASN A 195 18.49 -2.15 6.55
C ASN A 195 19.32 -0.97 5.99
N CYS A 196 19.67 -0.98 4.71
CA CYS A 196 20.37 0.15 4.08
C CYS A 196 19.52 1.42 3.98
N ILE A 197 18.23 1.29 3.71
CA ILE A 197 17.35 2.45 3.47
C ILE A 197 16.58 2.91 4.71
N GLY A 198 16.84 2.33 5.88
CA GLY A 198 16.28 2.76 7.17
C GLY A 198 14.97 2.09 7.60
N GLY A 199 14.55 1.00 6.92
CA GLY A 199 13.35 0.24 7.27
C GLY A 199 12.10 1.12 7.37
N LYS A 200 11.22 0.82 8.34
CA LYS A 200 9.98 1.61 8.57
C LYS A 200 10.24 3.11 8.74
N ALA A 201 11.36 3.50 9.35
CA ALA A 201 11.66 4.91 9.62
C ALA A 201 11.90 5.72 8.33
N SER A 202 12.11 5.05 7.19
CA SER A 202 12.31 5.71 5.90
C SER A 202 11.03 6.34 5.34
N TYR A 203 9.86 5.90 5.79
CA TYR A 203 8.58 6.32 5.20
C TYR A 203 7.42 6.45 6.19
N ILE A 204 7.58 5.96 7.43
CA ILE A 204 6.67 6.22 8.54
C ILE A 204 7.22 7.41 9.34
N ILE A 205 6.52 8.53 9.24
CA ILE A 205 6.90 9.79 9.86
C ILE A 205 6.39 9.81 11.31
N THR A 206 7.31 9.97 12.26
CA THR A 206 7.00 10.04 13.69
C THR A 206 6.79 11.47 14.18
N SER A 207 7.60 12.41 13.68
CA SER A 207 7.45 13.85 13.93
C SER A 207 6.59 14.46 12.83
N LEU A 208 5.28 14.44 13.03
CA LEU A 208 4.31 14.83 12.02
C LEU A 208 4.19 16.36 11.92
N PRO A 209 4.08 16.93 10.70
CA PRO A 209 3.75 18.33 10.53
C PRO A 209 2.29 18.60 10.92
N GLU A 210 1.95 19.89 11.08
CA GLU A 210 0.56 20.31 11.25
C GLU A 210 -0.32 19.83 10.07
N PRO A 211 -1.54 19.35 10.34
CA PRO A 211 -2.42 18.82 9.31
C PRO A 211 -2.84 19.93 8.33
N LYS A 212 -2.82 19.61 7.04
CA LYS A 212 -3.28 20.52 5.98
C LYS A 212 -4.61 20.10 5.39
N HIS A 213 -4.84 18.79 5.32
CA HIS A 213 -6.03 18.19 4.75
C HIS A 213 -6.69 17.20 5.73
N ALA A 214 -7.97 16.93 5.50
CA ALA A 214 -8.70 15.87 6.18
C ALA A 214 -9.44 15.02 5.15
N PHE A 215 -9.27 13.70 5.21
CA PHE A 215 -9.87 12.74 4.30
C PHE A 215 -10.81 11.80 5.04
N LEU A 216 -11.93 11.46 4.43
CA LEU A 216 -12.76 10.35 4.88
C LEU A 216 -12.15 9.02 4.46
N ILE A 217 -12.21 8.05 5.36
CA ILE A 217 -11.85 6.65 5.12
C ILE A 217 -12.93 5.75 5.70
N GLY A 218 -13.11 4.59 5.10
CA GLY A 218 -14.17 3.63 5.41
C GLY A 218 -13.63 2.43 6.17
N GLY A 219 -14.34 2.02 7.22
CA GLY A 219 -14.11 0.78 7.96
C GLY A 219 -15.35 -0.12 7.99
N SER A 220 -15.19 -1.35 8.48
CA SER A 220 -16.25 -2.27 8.85
C SER A 220 -16.50 -2.22 10.36
N GLN A 221 -17.56 -2.87 10.85
CA GLN A 221 -17.77 -3.03 12.29
C GLN A 221 -16.64 -3.81 12.97
N ASP A 222 -16.02 -4.76 12.26
CA ASP A 222 -14.94 -5.55 12.80
C ASP A 222 -13.68 -4.71 13.00
N ASP A 223 -13.52 -3.61 12.27
CA ASP A 223 -12.38 -2.71 12.42
C ASP A 223 -12.41 -1.90 13.74
N ILE A 224 -13.48 -1.98 14.53
CA ILE A 224 -13.58 -1.32 15.83
C ILE A 224 -12.44 -1.76 16.76
N PHE A 225 -11.90 -2.99 16.68
CA PHE A 225 -10.80 -3.41 17.55
C PHE A 225 -9.51 -2.59 17.32
N LEU A 226 -9.33 -2.00 16.13
CA LEU A 226 -8.21 -1.10 15.83
C LEU A 226 -8.24 0.15 16.72
N THR A 227 -9.35 0.38 17.43
CA THR A 227 -9.49 1.48 18.38
C THR A 227 -8.79 1.26 19.72
N ASN A 228 -8.37 0.02 20.05
CA ASN A 228 -7.83 -0.30 21.38
C ASN A 228 -6.32 -0.12 21.50
N ASP A 229 -5.57 -0.14 20.39
CA ASP A 229 -4.12 0.08 20.36
C ASP A 229 -3.81 1.39 19.62
N THR A 230 -3.63 2.48 20.37
CA THR A 230 -3.33 3.79 19.80
C THR A 230 -1.94 3.89 19.17
N ASP A 231 -1.05 2.93 19.45
CA ASP A 231 0.29 2.89 18.86
C ASP A 231 0.36 2.06 17.58
N GLN A 232 -0.75 1.42 17.20
CA GLN A 232 -0.80 0.65 15.97
C GLN A 232 -0.82 1.57 14.74
N VAL A 233 0.16 1.35 13.86
CA VAL A 233 0.18 1.90 12.50
C VAL A 233 -0.32 0.83 11.54
N VAL A 234 -1.32 1.18 10.73
CA VAL A 234 -1.97 0.26 9.79
C VAL A 234 -1.99 0.81 8.38
N CYS A 235 -1.85 -0.08 7.39
CA CYS A 235 -2.09 0.29 6.01
C CYS A 235 -3.61 0.31 5.78
N TRP A 236 -4.11 1.35 5.12
CA TRP A 236 -5.51 1.54 4.86
C TRP A 236 -5.78 2.00 3.43
N GLN A 237 -7.01 1.81 2.96
CA GLN A 237 -7.43 2.44 1.72
C GLN A 237 -7.59 3.95 1.92
N GLY A 238 -6.86 4.76 1.15
CA GLY A 238 -6.90 6.22 1.27
C GLY A 238 -6.67 6.96 -0.04
N ASN A 239 -6.44 8.26 0.07
CA ASN A 239 -6.09 9.11 -1.07
C ASN A 239 -4.57 9.05 -1.31
N PRO A 240 -4.07 8.74 -2.53
CA PRO A 240 -2.64 8.77 -2.81
C PRO A 240 -2.02 10.17 -2.67
N ASP A 241 -2.81 11.24 -2.74
CA ASP A 241 -2.35 12.62 -2.59
C ASP A 241 -2.19 13.03 -1.12
N SER A 242 -2.55 12.15 -0.17
CA SER A 242 -2.37 12.39 1.25
C SER A 242 -0.89 12.56 1.63
N LEU A 243 -0.64 13.51 2.53
CA LEU A 243 0.68 13.76 3.10
C LEU A 243 0.74 13.31 4.56
N ALA A 244 1.96 13.04 5.03
CA ALA A 244 2.18 12.80 6.45
C ALA A 244 1.74 14.04 7.25
N GLY A 245 0.98 13.82 8.33
CA GLY A 245 0.38 14.86 9.17
C GLY A 245 -1.10 15.09 8.88
N ASP A 246 -1.57 14.83 7.66
CA ASP A 246 -2.98 14.97 7.32
C ASP A 246 -3.90 14.10 8.17
N MET A 247 -5.15 14.51 8.29
CA MET A 247 -6.13 13.82 9.12
C MET A 247 -6.93 12.81 8.30
N ALA A 248 -7.29 11.70 8.93
CA ALA A 248 -8.22 10.73 8.39
C ALA A 248 -9.40 10.54 9.35
N ILE A 249 -10.62 10.61 8.81
CA ILE A 249 -11.87 10.44 9.56
C ILE A 249 -12.46 9.09 9.18
N MET A 250 -12.50 8.19 10.16
CA MET A 250 -13.02 6.85 9.98
C MET A 250 -14.55 6.86 10.04
N TYR A 251 -15.17 6.47 8.94
CA TYR A 251 -16.58 6.16 8.84
C TYR A 251 -16.77 4.64 8.81
N LEU A 252 -17.46 4.10 9.81
CA LEU A 252 -17.84 2.69 9.82
C LEU A 252 -19.05 2.51 8.91
N ARG A 253 -18.91 1.61 7.93
CA ARG A 253 -19.96 1.24 6.98
C ARG A 253 -21.09 0.46 7.69
N SER A 254 -22.08 0.05 6.90
CA SER A 254 -23.18 -0.80 7.39
C SER A 254 -22.63 -2.02 8.16
N PRO A 255 -23.22 -2.40 9.31
CA PRO A 255 -24.47 -1.88 9.88
C PRO A 255 -24.32 -0.63 10.76
N VAL A 256 -23.11 -0.22 11.14
CA VAL A 256 -22.90 0.90 12.08
C VAL A 256 -23.25 2.24 11.45
N SER A 257 -22.83 2.48 10.21
CA SER A 257 -23.14 3.68 9.42
C SER A 257 -22.91 5.00 10.17
N ALA A 258 -21.70 5.21 10.71
CA ALA A 258 -21.37 6.37 11.51
C ALA A 258 -19.90 6.79 11.39
N ILE A 259 -19.62 8.08 11.54
CA ILE A 259 -18.26 8.54 11.89
C ILE A 259 -17.95 8.03 13.29
N ASP A 260 -16.77 7.43 13.46
CA ASP A 260 -16.38 6.72 14.68
C ASP A 260 -15.10 7.28 15.32
N SER A 261 -14.09 7.58 14.52
CA SER A 261 -12.76 7.92 15.05
C SER A 261 -11.97 8.84 14.15
N LEU A 262 -11.02 9.55 14.76
CA LEU A 262 -10.04 10.41 14.13
C LEU A 262 -8.67 9.73 14.15
N TRP A 263 -8.03 9.78 12.99
CA TRP A 263 -6.76 9.15 12.68
C TRP A 263 -5.84 10.20 12.07
N GLN A 264 -4.55 9.94 12.11
CA GLN A 264 -3.55 10.76 11.46
C GLN A 264 -2.79 9.92 10.45
N ILE A 265 -2.54 10.48 9.29
CA ILE A 265 -1.76 9.87 8.22
C ILE A 265 -0.28 10.04 8.57
N VAL A 266 0.45 8.93 8.57
CA VAL A 266 1.87 8.85 8.99
C VAL A 266 2.81 8.51 7.83
N SER A 267 2.34 8.55 6.59
CA SER A 267 3.14 8.36 5.38
C SER A 267 2.61 9.23 4.24
N ILE A 268 3.36 9.30 3.14
CA ILE A 268 2.79 9.74 1.86
C ILE A 268 1.87 8.62 1.34
N GLY A 269 0.78 9.00 0.66
CA GLY A 269 -0.07 8.05 -0.04
C GLY A 269 0.63 7.38 -1.23
N PHE A 270 0.22 6.16 -1.58
CA PHE A 270 0.82 5.41 -2.68
C PHE A 270 -0.15 4.43 -3.32
N ASN A 271 0.21 3.89 -4.47
CA ASN A 271 -0.51 2.79 -5.11
C ASN A 271 0.22 1.48 -4.85
N ASP A 272 -0.54 0.44 -4.51
CA ASP A 272 -0.07 -0.93 -4.42
C ASP A 272 -0.85 -1.79 -5.44
N PRO A 273 -0.19 -2.31 -6.48
CA PRO A 273 -0.85 -3.08 -7.53
C PRO A 273 -1.47 -4.38 -7.03
N PHE A 274 -1.01 -4.92 -5.90
CA PHE A 274 -1.49 -6.19 -5.32
C PHE A 274 -2.43 -5.99 -4.13
N PHE A 275 -2.67 -4.75 -3.70
CA PHE A 275 -3.75 -4.48 -2.78
C PHE A 275 -5.05 -4.30 -3.55
N TYR A 276 -6.09 -5.10 -3.27
CA TYR A 276 -7.38 -5.02 -3.95
C TYR A 276 -7.89 -3.58 -4.17
N TYR A 277 -7.88 -2.78 -3.09
CA TYR A 277 -8.35 -1.40 -3.11
C TYR A 277 -7.40 -0.39 -3.78
N TYR A 278 -6.19 -0.82 -4.14
CA TYR A 278 -5.14 -0.18 -4.93
C TYR A 278 -4.47 1.04 -4.29
N ARG A 279 -5.23 1.95 -3.69
CA ARG A 279 -4.70 3.17 -3.07
C ARG A 279 -4.47 2.94 -1.58
N CYS A 280 -3.27 3.26 -1.12
CA CYS A 280 -2.79 3.00 0.22
C CYS A 280 -2.36 4.28 0.94
N VAL A 281 -2.63 4.32 2.24
CA VAL A 281 -2.04 5.27 3.19
C VAL A 281 -1.73 4.53 4.49
N TYR A 282 -0.70 4.95 5.22
CA TYR A 282 -0.51 4.48 6.59
C TYR A 282 -1.13 5.45 7.57
N ILE A 283 -1.95 4.93 8.49
CA ILE A 283 -2.65 5.71 9.50
C ILE A 283 -2.32 5.22 10.91
N LYS A 284 -2.30 6.15 11.85
CA LYS A 284 -2.20 5.92 13.29
C LYS A 284 -3.45 6.50 13.95
N LYS A 285 -4.05 5.77 14.89
CA LYS A 285 -5.22 6.29 15.59
C LYS A 285 -4.82 7.45 16.51
N VAL A 286 -5.62 8.51 16.47
CA VAL A 286 -5.48 9.63 17.40
C VAL A 286 -6.50 9.50 18.52
N LYS A 287 -7.79 9.43 18.16
CA LYS A 287 -8.88 9.51 19.15
C LYS A 287 -10.15 8.83 18.66
N ALA A 288 -10.82 8.09 19.54
CA ALA A 288 -12.22 7.71 19.32
C ALA A 288 -13.12 8.88 19.68
N ILE A 289 -14.18 9.09 18.91
CA ILE A 289 -15.14 10.18 19.17
C ILE A 289 -16.55 9.62 19.39
N LYS A 290 -17.42 10.44 19.97
CA LYS A 290 -18.83 10.08 20.05
C LYS A 290 -19.36 9.90 18.63
N ARG A 291 -19.90 8.71 18.36
CA ARG A 291 -20.36 8.36 17.02
C ARG A 291 -21.40 9.34 16.50
N MET A 292 -21.25 9.72 15.25
CA MET A 292 -22.22 10.51 14.51
C MET A 292 -22.76 9.67 13.35
N SER A 293 -23.99 9.19 13.51
CA SER A 293 -24.65 8.36 12.51
C SER A 293 -24.90 9.10 11.21
N LEU A 294 -25.01 8.38 10.10
CA LEU A 294 -25.43 8.91 8.81
C LEU A 294 -26.77 9.67 8.90
N LYS A 295 -27.68 9.22 9.76
CA LYS A 295 -28.96 9.90 10.00
C LYS A 295 -28.74 11.29 10.62
N GLN A 296 -27.87 11.39 11.61
CA GLN A 296 -27.49 12.68 12.22
C GLN A 296 -26.75 13.57 11.22
N LEU A 297 -25.78 13.02 10.49
CA LEU A 297 -25.03 13.76 9.46
C LEU A 297 -25.94 14.38 8.40
N ARG A 298 -27.01 13.69 7.98
CA ARG A 298 -27.97 14.22 7.00
C ARG A 298 -28.81 15.38 7.55
N GLN A 299 -29.06 15.41 8.85
CA GLN A 299 -29.87 16.42 9.53
C GLN A 299 -29.04 17.62 9.99
N ASP A 300 -27.71 17.46 10.05
CA ASP A 300 -26.77 18.50 10.45
C ASP A 300 -26.59 19.57 9.36
N GLU A 301 -26.53 20.83 9.78
CA GLU A 301 -26.51 21.98 8.86
C GLU A 301 -25.23 22.07 8.01
N ILE A 302 -24.10 21.57 8.51
CA ILE A 302 -22.80 21.60 7.84
C ILE A 302 -22.59 20.28 7.08
N PHE A 303 -22.71 19.14 7.76
CA PHE A 303 -22.48 17.83 7.15
C PHE A 303 -23.53 17.46 6.11
N GLY A 304 -24.80 17.84 6.30
CA GLY A 304 -25.89 17.54 5.37
C GLY A 304 -25.69 18.15 3.98
N ARG A 305 -24.86 19.21 3.88
CA ARG A 305 -24.51 19.87 2.61
C ARG A 305 -23.43 19.12 1.83
N LEU A 306 -22.62 18.29 2.50
CA LEU A 306 -21.53 17.56 1.86
C LEU A 306 -22.08 16.53 0.86
N SER A 307 -21.51 16.52 -0.35
CA SER A 307 -21.91 15.61 -1.43
C SER A 307 -21.83 14.14 -1.01
N ILE A 308 -20.78 13.77 -0.25
CA ILE A 308 -20.58 12.41 0.22
C ILE A 308 -21.67 11.94 1.20
N VAL A 309 -22.18 12.82 2.07
CA VAL A 309 -23.29 12.52 2.99
C VAL A 309 -24.59 12.33 2.21
N ARG A 310 -24.86 13.18 1.21
CA ARG A 310 -26.01 13.06 0.30
C ARG A 310 -25.97 11.77 -0.54
N LYS A 311 -24.78 11.27 -0.85
CA LYS A 311 -24.54 9.97 -1.51
C LYS A 311 -24.47 8.80 -0.54
N ASN A 312 -24.93 8.96 0.70
CA ASN A 312 -24.96 7.89 1.71
C ASN A 312 -23.58 7.29 2.01
N MET A 313 -22.53 8.11 1.91
CA MET A 313 -21.14 7.71 2.07
C MET A 313 -20.67 6.65 1.04
N GLN A 314 -21.34 6.54 -0.10
CA GLN A 314 -20.87 5.70 -1.21
C GLN A 314 -19.59 6.30 -1.80
N GLY A 315 -18.54 5.48 -1.88
CA GLY A 315 -17.22 5.93 -2.32
C GLY A 315 -16.47 6.78 -1.29
N VAL A 316 -16.74 6.59 0.01
CA VAL A 316 -16.14 7.37 1.12
C VAL A 316 -14.60 7.40 1.13
N ASN A 317 -13.94 6.35 0.64
CA ASN A 317 -12.50 6.19 0.77
C ASN A 317 -11.72 7.23 -0.05
N GLY A 318 -10.98 8.08 0.65
CA GLY A 318 -10.11 9.11 0.06
C GLY A 318 -10.83 10.42 -0.28
N VAL A 319 -12.09 10.59 0.13
CA VAL A 319 -12.82 11.85 -0.09
C VAL A 319 -12.31 12.92 0.86
N GLU A 320 -11.74 13.99 0.32
CA GLU A 320 -11.36 15.16 1.12
C GLU A 320 -12.61 15.88 1.66
N ILE A 321 -12.54 16.35 2.90
CA ILE A 321 -13.55 17.22 3.50
C ILE A 321 -13.00 18.64 3.68
N PRO A 322 -13.84 19.67 3.56
CA PRO A 322 -13.38 21.04 3.71
C PRO A 322 -12.94 21.33 5.15
N PRO A 323 -11.99 22.27 5.36
CA PRO A 323 -11.55 22.69 6.70
C PRO A 323 -12.70 23.07 7.64
N SER A 324 -13.76 23.69 7.12
CA SER A 324 -14.94 24.06 7.90
C SER A 324 -15.66 22.85 8.49
N ALA A 325 -15.84 21.77 7.72
CA ALA A 325 -16.49 20.55 8.20
C ALA A 325 -15.61 19.79 9.19
N TYR A 326 -14.30 19.74 8.95
CA TYR A 326 -13.36 19.11 9.87
C TYR A 326 -13.31 19.85 11.22
N ASN A 327 -13.15 21.17 11.19
CA ASN A 327 -13.06 21.99 12.42
C ASN A 327 -14.37 21.91 13.22
N TYR A 328 -15.52 21.87 12.56
CA TYR A 328 -16.80 21.66 13.21
C TYR A 328 -16.94 20.25 13.83
N LEU A 329 -16.38 19.21 13.20
CA LEU A 329 -16.31 17.87 13.80
C LEU A 329 -15.55 17.89 15.13
N LEU A 330 -14.45 18.64 15.19
CA LEU A 330 -13.65 18.78 16.41
C LEU A 330 -14.44 19.44 17.54
N GLU A 331 -15.24 20.45 17.22
CA GLU A 331 -16.13 21.13 18.18
C GLU A 331 -17.19 20.18 18.73
N LEU A 332 -17.91 19.48 17.86
CA LEU A 332 -18.95 18.52 18.26
C LEU A 332 -18.40 17.34 19.06
N SER A 333 -17.15 16.97 18.83
CA SER A 333 -16.48 15.87 19.52
C SER A 333 -15.68 16.31 20.75
N PHE A 334 -15.68 17.60 21.09
CA PHE A 334 -14.87 18.19 22.16
C PHE A 334 -13.39 17.72 22.08
N CYS A 335 -12.82 17.80 20.87
CA CYS A 335 -11.45 17.38 20.60
C CYS A 335 -10.54 18.59 20.39
N ASP A 336 -9.44 18.62 21.14
CA ASP A 336 -8.40 19.65 21.04
C ASP A 336 -7.28 19.22 20.07
N LEU A 337 -7.68 18.79 18.87
CA LEU A 337 -6.74 18.50 17.79
C LEU A 337 -6.48 19.75 16.96
N PRO A 338 -5.33 19.85 16.27
CA PRO A 338 -5.04 21.00 15.44
C PRO A 338 -6.12 21.22 14.39
N ARG A 339 -6.61 22.46 14.31
CA ARG A 339 -7.60 22.87 13.33
C ARG A 339 -6.94 23.04 11.98
N LEU A 340 -7.64 22.66 10.92
CA LEU A 340 -7.20 22.95 9.56
C LEU A 340 -7.28 24.45 9.33
N GLN A 341 -6.16 25.04 8.93
CA GLN A 341 -6.11 26.44 8.56
C GLN A 341 -6.84 26.66 7.24
N PHE A 342 -7.76 27.61 7.25
CA PHE A 342 -8.38 28.09 6.04
C PHE A 342 -7.56 29.25 5.50
N PHE A 343 -6.72 29.01 4.50
CA PHE A 343 -6.14 30.09 3.69
C PHE A 343 -7.23 30.62 2.76
N GLY A 344 -8.15 31.37 3.35
CA GLY A 344 -9.06 32.20 2.57
C GLY A 344 -8.23 33.28 1.90
N GLY A 345 -7.85 33.07 0.65
CA GLY A 345 -7.61 34.20 -0.24
C GLY A 345 -8.85 35.09 -0.12
N LYS A 346 -8.66 36.38 0.14
CA LYS A 346 -9.75 37.37 0.36
C LYS A 346 -10.75 37.49 -0.80
N GLU A 347 -10.61 36.67 -1.84
CA GLU A 347 -11.48 36.62 -3.01
C GLU A 347 -11.97 35.17 -3.17
N HIS A 348 -13.09 34.83 -2.54
CA HIS A 348 -13.92 33.74 -3.04
C HIS A 348 -14.51 34.21 -4.38
N ALA A 349 -13.76 34.02 -5.46
CA ALA A 349 -14.34 34.12 -6.78
C ALA A 349 -15.41 33.03 -6.90
N ASP A 350 -16.67 33.43 -7.10
CA ASP A 350 -17.75 32.51 -7.48
C ASP A 350 -17.38 31.93 -8.85
N CYS A 351 -16.72 30.77 -8.86
CA CYS A 351 -16.26 30.07 -10.05
C CYS A 351 -17.21 28.91 -10.33
N ARG A 352 -17.91 28.94 -11.46
CA ARG A 352 -18.92 27.93 -11.83
C ARG A 352 -18.41 26.87 -12.79
N SER A 353 -17.17 27.00 -13.25
CA SER A 353 -16.51 26.07 -14.17
C SER A 353 -15.00 26.07 -13.94
N GLU A 354 -14.31 25.03 -14.42
CA GLU A 354 -12.84 24.95 -14.41
C GLU A 354 -12.20 26.14 -15.11
N ARG A 355 -12.79 26.61 -16.22
CA ARG A 355 -12.34 27.80 -16.94
C ARG A 355 -12.41 29.07 -16.09
N GLU A 356 -13.44 29.20 -15.26
CA GLU A 356 -13.55 30.35 -14.35
C GLU A 356 -12.57 30.28 -13.18
N VAL A 357 -12.23 29.08 -12.70
CA VAL A 357 -11.14 28.91 -11.72
C VAL A 357 -9.82 29.38 -12.35
N GLU A 358 -9.59 28.99 -13.59
CA GLU A 358 -8.38 29.36 -14.30
C GLU A 358 -8.27 30.89 -14.51
N ASP A 359 -9.32 31.50 -15.03
CA ASP A 359 -9.34 32.93 -15.36
C ASP A 359 -9.36 33.84 -14.11
N LYS A 360 -10.07 33.45 -13.05
CA LYS A 360 -10.27 34.30 -11.87
C LYS A 360 -9.28 34.04 -10.74
N LEU A 361 -8.66 32.86 -10.68
CA LEU A 361 -7.76 32.49 -9.59
C LEU A 361 -6.35 32.18 -10.08
N ILE A 362 -6.21 31.29 -11.07
CA ILE A 362 -4.88 30.80 -11.49
C ILE A 362 -4.11 31.86 -12.27
N LYS A 363 -4.68 32.46 -13.33
CA LYS A 363 -4.00 33.48 -14.13
C LYS A 363 -3.58 34.71 -13.29
N PRO A 364 -4.45 35.29 -12.44
CA PRO A 364 -4.04 36.40 -11.57
C PRO A 364 -2.96 36.01 -10.55
N PHE A 365 -2.94 34.76 -10.11
CA PHE A 365 -1.90 34.26 -9.21
C PHE A 365 -0.55 34.11 -9.93
N LEU A 366 -0.53 33.56 -11.15
CA LEU A 366 0.68 33.45 -11.97
C LEU A 366 1.25 34.82 -12.33
N GLU A 367 0.39 35.78 -12.69
CA GLU A 367 0.80 37.18 -12.92
C GLU A 367 1.41 37.81 -11.66
N LYS A 368 0.84 37.56 -10.47
CA LYS A 368 1.41 38.02 -9.18
C LYS A 368 2.76 37.38 -8.86
N LEU A 369 3.01 36.17 -9.34
CA LEU A 369 4.30 35.50 -9.22
C LEU A 369 5.32 35.95 -10.29
N GLY A 370 4.91 36.82 -11.21
CA GLY A 370 5.79 37.41 -12.24
C GLY A 370 5.89 36.60 -13.53
N TYR A 371 5.02 35.60 -13.73
CA TYR A 371 4.99 34.83 -14.98
C TYR A 371 4.19 35.56 -16.06
N ALA A 372 4.77 35.70 -17.25
CA ALA A 372 4.09 36.18 -18.44
C ALA A 372 3.26 35.04 -19.09
N LYS A 373 2.25 35.41 -19.89
CA LYS A 373 1.32 34.45 -20.54
C LYS A 373 2.01 33.44 -21.43
N GLU A 374 3.18 33.80 -21.96
CA GLU A 374 3.97 32.99 -22.87
C GLU A 374 4.85 31.97 -22.14
N GLU A 375 4.99 32.10 -20.82
CA GLU A 375 5.89 31.28 -19.98
C GLU A 375 5.20 30.06 -19.36
N TYR A 376 3.89 29.89 -19.61
CA TYR A 376 3.14 28.71 -19.17
C TYR A 376 2.28 28.16 -20.32
N GLN A 377 2.33 26.85 -20.53
CA GLN A 377 1.44 26.15 -21.45
C GLN A 377 0.22 25.62 -20.69
N GLN A 378 -0.96 25.87 -21.26
CA GLN A 378 -2.23 25.27 -20.83
C GLN A 378 -2.31 23.80 -21.23
#